data_AF-A0A2W7B2N7-F1
#
_entry.id   AF-A0A2W7B2N7-F1
#
_cell.length_a   1.000
_cell.length_b   1.000
_cell.length_c   1.000
_cell.angle_alpha   90.00
_cell.angle_beta   90.00
_cell.angle_gamma   90.00
#
_symmetry.space_group_name_H-M   'P 1'
#
loop_
_entity.id
_entity.type
_entity.pdbx_description
1 polymer ?
#
loop_
_entity_poly.entity_id
_entity_poly.type
_entity_poly.pdbx_seq_one_letter_code
_entity_poly.pdbx_strand_id
1 'polypeptide(L)'
;MLRFFNSISGVGRSGTGVLKVDGNPVATQQMERTLPFILQWDENFDIGADTGTPVDDQDYQVPYRFNGKLDKLTLTINRPQLTPADEKKLMEAQRNNRVSE
;
A
#
# COMPACT_ATOMS: atom_id res chain seq x y z
N MET A 1 2.87 -4.47 2.56
CA MET A 1 2.65 -5.83 3.12
C MET A 1 1.74 -5.73 4.36
N LEU A 2 0.43 -5.89 4.16
CA LEU A 2 -0.55 -6.01 5.24
C LEU A 2 -0.36 -7.37 5.92
N ARG A 3 -0.19 -7.39 7.25
CA ARG A 3 -0.11 -8.63 8.02
C ARG A 3 -1.52 -9.08 8.39
N PHE A 4 -1.95 -10.19 7.81
CA PHE A 4 -3.22 -10.86 8.10
C PHE A 4 -3.09 -11.63 9.41
N PHE A 5 -3.62 -11.11 10.50
CA PHE A 5 -3.71 -11.85 11.76
C PHE A 5 -4.92 -12.78 11.72
N ASN A 6 -4.82 -13.82 10.89
CA ASN A 6 -5.81 -14.90 10.78
C ASN A 6 -7.27 -14.43 10.56
N SER A 7 -7.44 -13.26 9.94
CA SER A 7 -8.73 -12.66 9.59
C SER A 7 -8.64 -11.96 8.24
N ILE A 8 -9.49 -12.38 7.30
CA ILE A 8 -9.63 -11.77 5.96
C ILE A 8 -10.61 -10.57 5.97
N SER A 9 -11.20 -10.25 7.12
CA SER A 9 -12.24 -9.20 7.23
C SER A 9 -11.75 -7.79 6.86
N GLY A 10 -10.43 -7.59 6.80
CA GLY A 10 -9.78 -6.34 6.37
C GLY A 10 -9.49 -6.24 4.87
N VAL A 11 -9.65 -7.33 4.14
CA VAL A 11 -9.21 -7.46 2.74
C VAL A 11 -10.07 -6.59 1.82
N GLY A 12 -9.42 -5.67 1.11
CA GLY A 12 -10.08 -4.79 0.14
C GLY A 12 -11.13 -3.85 0.76
N ARG A 13 -11.00 -3.49 2.04
CA ARG A 13 -11.92 -2.54 2.70
C ARG A 13 -11.94 -1.19 1.97
N SER A 14 -13.04 -0.46 2.12
CA SER A 14 -13.19 0.89 1.59
C SER A 14 -12.11 1.83 2.15
N GLY A 15 -11.87 2.92 1.43
CA GLY A 15 -10.96 3.97 1.87
C GLY A 15 -11.18 5.27 1.11
N THR A 16 -10.78 6.39 1.70
CA THR A 16 -10.83 7.70 1.05
C THR A 16 -9.42 8.13 0.70
N GLY A 17 -9.15 8.35 -0.58
CA GLY A 17 -7.92 8.99 -1.05
C GLY A 17 -8.10 10.50 -1.14
N VAL A 18 -7.12 11.26 -0.66
CA VAL A 18 -7.12 12.74 -0.79
C VAL A 18 -5.79 13.17 -1.38
N LEU A 19 -5.85 13.84 -2.53
CA LEU A 19 -4.69 14.52 -3.12
C LEU A 19 -4.66 15.97 -2.64
N LYS A 20 -3.50 16.40 -2.15
CA LYS A 20 -3.28 17.76 -1.67
C LYS A 20 -2.13 18.43 -2.42
N VAL A 21 -2.28 19.72 -2.71
CA VAL A 21 -1.25 20.61 -3.24
C VAL A 21 -1.11 21.77 -2.26
N ASP A 22 0.12 22.05 -1.84
CA ASP A 22 0.41 23.07 -0.82
C ASP A 22 -0.44 22.92 0.46
N GLY A 23 -0.70 21.67 0.85
CA GLY A 23 -1.51 21.32 2.02
C GLY A 23 -3.03 21.40 1.80
N ASN A 24 -3.50 21.94 0.67
CA ASN A 24 -4.92 22.10 0.35
C ASN A 24 -5.46 20.91 -0.45
N PRO A 25 -6.64 20.34 -0.11
CA PRO A 25 -7.27 19.30 -0.91
C PRO A 25 -7.62 19.80 -2.32
N VAL A 26 -7.16 19.09 -3.34
CA VAL A 26 -7.49 19.36 -4.76
C VAL A 26 -8.30 18.25 -5.40
N ALA A 27 -8.26 17.04 -4.84
CA ALA A 27 -9.14 15.94 -5.22
C ALA A 27 -9.40 15.03 -4.02
N THR A 28 -10.63 14.53 -3.91
CA THR A 28 -11.04 13.54 -2.90
C THR A 28 -11.83 12.45 -3.60
N GLN A 29 -11.45 11.20 -3.38
CA GLN A 29 -12.14 10.04 -3.94
C GLN A 29 -12.46 9.04 -2.85
N GLN A 30 -13.75 8.69 -2.74
CA GLN A 30 -14.16 7.52 -1.98
C GLN A 30 -14.03 6.28 -2.87
N MET A 31 -13.31 5.28 -2.38
CA MET A 31 -13.25 3.95 -2.97
C MET A 31 -14.12 3.04 -2.12
N GLU A 32 -15.14 2.44 -2.73
CA GLU A 32 -16.01 1.49 -2.03
C GLU A 32 -15.25 0.24 -1.61
N ARG A 33 -14.28 -0.20 -2.42
CA ARG A 33 -13.37 -1.31 -2.15
C ARG A 33 -11.96 -0.95 -2.62
N THR A 34 -10.95 -1.43 -1.91
CA THR A 34 -9.55 -1.32 -2.31
C THR A 34 -9.05 -2.61 -2.95
N LEU A 35 -7.93 -2.52 -3.67
CA LEU A 35 -7.28 -3.71 -4.21
C LEU A 35 -6.63 -4.50 -3.07
N PRO A 36 -6.96 -5.80 -2.92
CA PRO A 36 -6.76 -6.52 -1.68
C PRO A 36 -5.32 -6.95 -1.36
N PHE A 37 -4.44 -7.05 -2.37
CA PHE A 37 -3.15 -7.72 -2.21
C PHE A 37 -1.99 -6.93 -2.80
N ILE A 38 -1.84 -6.96 -4.13
CA ILE A 38 -0.79 -6.25 -4.85
C ILE A 38 -1.26 -6.00 -6.28
N LEU A 39 -0.87 -4.87 -6.85
CA LEU A 39 -1.16 -4.52 -8.24
C LEU A 39 -0.17 -5.18 -9.21
N GLN A 40 1.12 -5.26 -8.85
CA GLN A 40 2.15 -5.91 -9.66
C GLN A 40 3.29 -6.49 -8.80
N TRP A 41 3.76 -7.70 -9.12
CA TRP A 41 4.89 -8.35 -8.42
C TRP A 41 6.23 -7.74 -8.83
N ASP A 42 6.31 -7.26 -10.07
CA ASP A 42 7.49 -6.74 -10.75
C ASP A 42 7.64 -5.21 -10.63
N GLU A 43 6.72 -4.53 -9.96
CA GLU A 43 6.74 -3.08 -9.81
C GLU A 43 7.37 -2.68 -8.47
N ASN A 44 8.45 -1.90 -8.56
CA ASN A 44 9.20 -1.39 -7.43
C ASN A 44 8.66 -0.01 -6.98
N PHE A 45 9.26 0.55 -5.92
CA PHE A 45 8.95 1.92 -5.51
C PHE A 45 9.82 2.90 -6.32
N ASP A 46 9.31 3.33 -7.47
CA ASP A 46 10.06 4.19 -8.38
C ASP A 46 10.02 5.66 -7.97
N ILE A 47 11.13 6.37 -8.17
CA ILE A 47 11.28 7.79 -7.86
C ILE A 47 11.87 8.49 -9.08
N GLY A 48 11.11 9.42 -9.67
CA GLY A 48 11.60 10.31 -10.73
C GLY A 48 11.58 9.72 -12.14
N ALA A 49 11.21 8.46 -12.32
CA ALA A 49 10.89 7.88 -13.62
C ALA A 49 9.95 6.70 -13.44
N ASP A 50 8.97 6.57 -14.33
CA ASP A 50 8.21 5.35 -14.49
C ASP A 50 8.85 4.51 -15.61
N THR A 51 9.09 3.23 -15.35
CA THR A 51 9.70 2.29 -16.31
C THR A 51 8.79 1.13 -16.70
N GLY A 52 7.58 1.10 -16.13
CA GLY A 52 6.64 -0.01 -16.21
C GLY A 52 5.64 0.12 -17.36
N THR A 53 4.37 -0.17 -17.06
CA THR A 53 3.29 -0.15 -18.06
C THR A 53 2.67 1.24 -18.16
N PRO A 54 2.56 1.84 -19.35
CA PRO A 54 1.93 3.14 -19.50
C PRO A 54 0.43 3.11 -19.15
N VAL A 55 -0.06 4.22 -18.60
CA VAL A 55 -1.51 4.40 -18.30
C VAL A 55 -2.30 4.67 -19.58
N ASP A 56 -1.70 5.39 -20.53
CA ASP A 56 -2.25 5.70 -21.86
C ASP A 56 -1.11 5.71 -22.88
N ASP A 57 -1.15 4.78 -23.84
CA ASP A 57 -0.16 4.64 -24.90
C ASP A 57 -0.11 5.82 -25.88
N GLN A 58 -1.03 6.80 -25.81
CA GLN A 58 -0.99 8.00 -26.67
C GLN A 58 -0.34 9.22 -26.00
N ASP A 59 -0.40 9.32 -24.67
CA ASP A 59 0.09 10.49 -23.91
C ASP A 59 1.30 10.15 -23.02
N TYR A 60 1.32 8.93 -22.48
CA TYR A 60 2.27 8.51 -21.47
C TYR A 60 3.23 7.45 -22.02
N GLN A 61 4.41 7.88 -22.47
CA GLN A 61 5.44 6.96 -23.00
C GLN A 61 6.49 6.64 -21.95
N VAL A 62 6.67 5.35 -21.67
CA VAL A 62 7.71 4.85 -20.78
C VAL A 62 9.05 4.64 -21.53
N PRO A 63 10.21 4.90 -20.90
CA PRO A 63 10.36 5.42 -19.55
C PRO A 63 10.02 6.91 -19.44
N TYR A 64 9.08 7.25 -18.56
CA TYR A 64 8.57 8.61 -18.41
C TYR A 64 9.36 9.34 -17.33
N ARG A 65 10.40 10.09 -17.74
CA ARG A 65 11.32 10.77 -16.81
C ARG A 65 10.74 12.09 -16.33
N PHE A 66 10.71 12.27 -15.01
CA PHE A 66 10.44 13.57 -14.41
C PHE A 66 11.58 14.53 -14.73
N ASN A 67 11.25 15.73 -15.21
CA ASN A 67 12.23 16.76 -15.63
C ASN A 67 12.41 17.87 -14.57
N GLY A 68 11.74 17.78 -13.43
CA GLY A 68 11.90 18.70 -12.30
C GLY A 68 12.90 18.22 -11.27
N LYS A 69 12.93 18.90 -10.12
CA LYS A 69 13.74 18.53 -8.95
C LYS A 69 12.84 18.08 -7.81
N LEU A 70 13.14 16.91 -7.24
CA LEU A 70 12.51 16.43 -6.01
C LEU A 70 13.43 16.76 -4.83
N ASP A 71 13.05 17.74 -4.01
CA ASP A 71 13.87 18.13 -2.85
C ASP A 71 13.70 17.17 -1.66
N LYS A 72 12.49 16.64 -1.45
CA LYS A 72 12.19 15.71 -0.35
C LYS A 72 11.00 14.82 -0.67
N LEU A 73 11.14 13.54 -0.35
CA LEU A 73 10.06 12.56 -0.34
C LEU A 73 9.88 12.03 1.09
N THR A 74 8.65 11.98 1.58
CA THR A 74 8.33 11.47 2.92
C THR A 74 7.24 10.43 2.82
N LEU A 75 7.50 9.22 3.35
CA LEU A 75 6.49 8.17 3.49
C LEU A 75 6.15 8.00 4.97
N THR A 76 4.89 8.28 5.32
CA THR A 76 4.35 8.00 6.65
C THR A 76 3.49 6.74 6.57
N ILE A 77 4.00 5.64 7.12
CA ILE A 77 3.30 4.35 7.12
C ILE A 77 2.75 4.10 8.52
N ASN A 78 1.43 4.23 8.68
CA ASN A 78 0.76 3.78 9.90
C ASN A 78 0.48 2.27 9.79
N ARG A 79 1.31 1.45 10.43
CA ARG A 79 1.14 -0.01 10.42
C ARG A 79 0.08 -0.40 11.45
N PRO A 80 -0.86 -1.30 11.10
CA PRO A 80 -1.80 -1.82 12.09
C PRO A 80 -1.04 -2.53 13.21
N GLN A 81 -1.44 -2.24 14.45
CA GLN A 81 -0.93 -2.86 15.67
C GLN A 81 -1.95 -3.91 16.13
N LEU A 82 -1.46 -5.01 16.70
CA LEU A 82 -2.35 -5.96 17.35
C LEU A 82 -2.92 -5.37 18.64
N THR A 83 -4.10 -5.83 19.03
CA THR A 83 -4.56 -5.64 20.41
C THR A 83 -3.80 -6.59 21.34
N PRO A 84 -3.62 -6.26 22.63
CA PRO A 84 -2.99 -7.18 23.57
C PRO A 84 -3.67 -8.56 23.65
N ALA A 85 -4.98 -8.61 23.42
CA ALA A 85 -5.75 -9.85 23.36
C ALA A 85 -5.38 -10.69 22.13
N ASP A 86 -5.24 -10.06 20.96
CA ASP A 86 -4.83 -10.74 19.73
C ASP A 86 -3.36 -11.17 19.77
N GLU A 87 -2.48 -10.38 20.41
CA GLU A 87 -1.09 -10.78 20.68
C GLU A 87 -1.03 -12.03 21.54
N LYS A 88 -1.80 -12.05 22.64
CA LYS A 88 -1.89 -13.23 23.51
C LYS A 88 -2.39 -14.46 22.75
N LYS A 89 -3.46 -14.31 21.96
CA LYS A 89 -4.00 -15.38 21.12
C LYS A 89 -2.96 -15.90 20.11
N LEU A 90 -2.20 -15.00 19.48
CA LEU A 90 -1.13 -15.36 18.55
C LEU A 90 -0.01 -16.15 19.26
N MET A 91 0.43 -15.71 20.44
CA MET A 91 1.46 -16.38 21.23
C MET A 91 1.02 -17.78 21.70
N GLU A 92 -0.24 -17.94 22.11
CA GLU A 92 -0.82 -19.23 22.48
C GLU A 92 -0.91 -20.20 21.28
N ALA A 93 -1.29 -19.70 20.11
CA ALA A 93 -1.34 -20.50 18.88
C ALA A 93 0.05 -20.97 18.40
N GLN A 94 1.09 -20.13 18.55
CA GLN A 94 2.47 -20.50 18.20
C GLN A 94 3.02 -21.62 19.09
N ARG A 95 2.62 -21.71 20.36
CA ARG A 95 3.12 -22.74 21.30
C ARG A 95 2.63 -24.17 21.02
N ASN A 96 1.61 -24.35 20.16
CA ASN A 96 1.02 -25.65 19.88
C ASN A 96 1.41 -26.26 18.51
N ASN A 97 2.22 -25.58 17.69
CA ASN A 97 2.68 -26.11 16.41
C ASN A 97 3.99 -26.91 16.58
N ARG A 98 3.89 -28.20 16.92
CA ARG A 98 5.02 -29.15 16.88
C ARG A 98 5.43 -29.59 15.47
N VAL A 99 4.82 -29.03 14.44
CA VAL A 99 5.20 -29.26 13.04
C VAL A 99 5.64 -27.92 12.47
N SER A 100 6.93 -27.64 12.62
CA SER A 100 7.61 -26.59 11.87
C SER A 100 8.73 -27.30 11.11
N GLU A 101 8.66 -27.30 9.79
CA GLU A 101 9.86 -27.44 8.95
C GLU A 101 10.71 -26.16 9.07
#